data_AF-A0A8B6DEP4-F1
#
_entry.id   AF-A0A8B6DEP4-F1
#
_cell.length_a   1.000
_cell.length_b   1.000
_cell.length_c   1.000
_cell.angle_alpha   90.00
_cell.angle_beta   90.00
_cell.angle_gamma   90.00
#
_symmetry.space_group_name_H-M   'P 1'
#
loop_
_entity.id
_entity.type
_entity.pdbx_description
1 polymer ?
#
loop_
_entity_poly.entity_id
_entity_poly.type
_entity_poly.pdbx_seq_one_letter_code
_entity_poly.pdbx_strand_id
1 'polypeptide(L)'
;MKLDIDIGEVPRDEIRKAILRQQQEQPAEQNHLNKTTRLNETTQSISLTINEKKTKLMDISRNTVQPVYFGNDIIEEVGEFTYLGCMLSNTNGTAKDIRARISKARYAFC
;
A
#
# COMPACT_ATOMS: atom_id res chain seq x y z
N MET A 1 48.26 15.83 -22.78
CA MET A 1 47.44 16.51 -21.76
C MET A 1 46.26 15.59 -21.45
N LYS A 2 46.37 14.74 -20.42
CA LYS A 2 45.23 13.94 -19.94
C LYS A 2 44.37 14.85 -19.08
N LEU A 3 43.08 14.95 -19.40
CA LEU A 3 42.10 15.59 -18.51
C LEU A 3 41.69 14.51 -17.52
N ASP A 4 42.31 14.53 -16.35
CA ASP A 4 41.87 13.71 -15.22
C ASP A 4 40.55 14.29 -14.73
N ILE A 5 39.44 13.66 -15.13
CA ILE A 5 38.13 13.96 -14.55
C ILE A 5 38.17 13.35 -13.15
N ASP A 6 38.42 14.19 -12.15
CA ASP A 6 38.23 13.83 -10.75
C ASP A 6 36.76 13.49 -10.55
N ILE A 7 36.46 12.19 -10.61
CA ILE A 7 35.19 11.66 -10.14
C ILE A 7 35.33 11.61 -8.62
N GLY A 8 35.21 12.79 -7.99
CA GLY A 8 35.25 12.94 -6.54
C GLY A 8 34.33 11.90 -5.92
N GLU A 9 34.88 11.06 -5.04
CA GLU A 9 34.14 9.97 -4.43
C GLU A 9 33.03 10.57 -3.57
N VAL A 10 31.79 10.50 -4.07
CA VAL A 10 30.64 11.13 -3.41
C VAL A 10 30.46 10.49 -2.03
N PRO A 11 30.52 11.26 -0.94
CA PRO A 11 30.43 10.71 0.40
C PRO A 11 29.15 9.89 0.56
N ARG A 12 29.25 8.70 1.18
CA ARG A 12 28.12 7.78 1.43
C ARG A 12 26.93 8.45 2.12
N ASP A 13 27.17 9.52 2.87
CA ASP A 13 26.14 10.30 3.55
C ASP A 13 25.40 11.26 2.61
N GLU A 14 26.05 11.76 1.56
CA GLU A 14 25.36 12.46 0.47
C GLU A 14 24.54 11.49 -0.37
N ILE A 15 25.05 10.28 -0.63
CA ILE A 15 24.29 9.21 -1.29
C ILE A 15 23.04 8.87 -0.47
N ARG A 16 23.18 8.70 0.86
CA ARG A 16 22.03 8.47 1.76
C ARG A 16 21.05 9.63 1.77
N LYS A 17 21.53 10.89 1.80
CA LYS A 17 20.67 12.08 1.72
C LYS A 17 19.97 12.19 0.37
N ALA A 18 20.63 11.84 -0.73
CA ALA A 18 20.05 11.82 -2.07
C ALA A 18 18.99 10.71 -2.20
N ILE A 19 19.24 9.52 -1.64
CA ILE A 19 18.23 8.44 -1.58
C ILE A 19 17.04 8.87 -0.72
N LEU A 20 17.28 9.52 0.43
CA LEU A 20 16.20 10.00 1.30
C LEU A 20 15.38 11.11 0.63
N ARG A 21 16.03 12.03 -0.10
CA ARG A 21 15.36 13.06 -0.91
C ARG A 21 14.59 12.45 -2.08
N GLN A 22 15.15 11.48 -2.81
CA GLN A 22 14.44 10.74 -3.86
C GLN A 22 13.25 9.92 -3.33
N GLN A 23 13.29 9.46 -2.07
CA GLN A 23 12.16 8.81 -1.42
C GLN A 23 11.10 9.81 -0.93
N GLN A 24 11.51 11.03 -0.55
CA GLN A 24 10.60 12.11 -0.12
C GLN A 24 9.97 12.87 -1.30
N GLU A 25 10.68 12.95 -2.44
CA GLU A 25 10.23 13.62 -3.66
C GLU A 25 9.34 12.73 -4.54
N GLN A 26 9.21 11.44 -4.24
CA GLN A 26 8.18 10.62 -4.86
C GLN A 26 6.82 11.13 -4.39
N PRO A 27 6.01 11.76 -5.24
CA PRO A 27 4.70 12.23 -4.83
C PRO A 27 3.91 11.00 -4.39
N ALA A 28 3.43 11.02 -3.13
CA ALA A 28 2.60 9.96 -2.56
C ALA A 28 1.37 9.63 -3.44
N GLU A 29 0.98 10.61 -4.27
CA GLU A 29 -0.01 10.55 -5.33
C GLU A 29 0.26 9.45 -6.38
N GLN A 30 1.52 9.18 -6.71
CA GLN A 30 1.84 8.21 -7.75
C GLN A 30 1.77 6.76 -7.26
N ASN A 31 1.96 6.50 -5.96
CA ASN A 31 2.20 5.13 -5.49
C ASN A 31 0.91 4.28 -5.45
N HIS A 32 -0.22 4.84 -5.04
CA HIS A 32 -1.49 4.11 -4.97
C HIS A 32 -2.17 4.02 -6.35
N LEU A 33 -2.19 5.11 -7.11
CA LEU A 33 -2.75 5.14 -8.46
C LEU A 33 -2.01 4.16 -9.39
N ASN A 34 -0.68 4.13 -9.33
CA ASN A 34 0.13 3.20 -10.14
C ASN A 34 -0.16 1.73 -9.80
N LYS A 35 -0.36 1.38 -8.52
CA LYS A 35 -0.67 -0.01 -8.13
C LYS A 35 -1.99 -0.49 -8.71
N THR A 36 -3.03 0.33 -8.65
CA THR A 36 -4.37 -0.03 -9.15
C THR A 36 -4.38 -0.19 -10.67
N THR A 37 -3.74 0.74 -11.39
CA THR A 37 -3.60 0.65 -12.86
C THR A 37 -2.83 -0.60 -13.27
N ARG A 38 -1.67 -0.85 -12.65
CA ARG A 38 -0.84 -2.02 -12.96
C ARG A 38 -1.56 -3.33 -12.66
N LEU A 39 -2.33 -3.39 -11.58
CA LEU A 39 -3.15 -4.54 -11.22
C LEU A 39 -4.21 -4.81 -12.31
N ASN A 40 -4.88 -3.76 -12.80
CA ASN A 40 -5.87 -3.88 -13.86
C ASN A 40 -5.26 -4.38 -15.18
N GLU A 41 -4.15 -3.78 -15.63
CA GLU A 41 -3.43 -4.19 -16.84
C GLU A 41 -2.97 -5.66 -16.77
N THR A 42 -2.40 -6.06 -15.63
CA THR A 42 -1.94 -7.45 -15.41
C THR A 42 -3.10 -8.43 -15.40
N THR A 43 -4.24 -8.03 -14.84
CA THR A 43 -5.45 -8.86 -14.79
C THR A 43 -6.04 -9.06 -16.19
N GLN A 44 -6.04 -7.99 -17.00
CA GLN A 44 -6.48 -8.05 -18.39
C GLN A 44 -5.57 -8.93 -19.26
N SER A 45 -4.25 -8.90 -19.05
CA SER A 45 -3.31 -9.72 -19.83
C SER A 45 -3.50 -11.23 -19.62
N ILE A 46 -4.03 -11.62 -18.46
CA ILE A 46 -4.38 -13.02 -18.14
C ILE A 46 -5.87 -13.33 -18.33
N SER A 47 -6.62 -12.45 -19.00
CA SER A 47 -8.07 -12.62 -19.26
C SER A 47 -8.93 -12.78 -17.99
N LEU A 48 -8.50 -12.21 -16.87
CA LEU A 48 -9.30 -12.10 -15.65
C LEU A 48 -9.97 -10.73 -15.56
N THR A 49 -11.05 -10.64 -14.79
CA THR A 49 -11.78 -9.40 -14.55
C THR A 49 -11.87 -9.12 -13.06
N ILE A 50 -11.46 -7.93 -12.66
CA ILE A 50 -11.53 -7.48 -11.26
C ILE A 50 -12.97 -7.15 -10.92
N ASN A 51 -13.44 -7.62 -9.77
CA ASN A 51 -14.76 -7.28 -9.27
C ASN A 51 -14.72 -5.96 -8.51
N GLU A 52 -15.14 -4.89 -9.17
CA GLU A 52 -15.13 -3.52 -8.65
C GLU A 52 -15.90 -3.38 -7.32
N LYS A 53 -17.03 -4.09 -7.17
CA LYS A 53 -17.84 -4.06 -5.95
C LYS A 53 -17.12 -4.69 -4.74
N LYS A 54 -16.27 -5.69 -4.98
CA LYS A 54 -15.48 -6.37 -3.94
C LYS A 54 -14.14 -5.68 -3.66
N THR A 55 -13.67 -4.82 -4.55
CA THR A 55 -12.45 -4.05 -4.37
C THR A 55 -12.71 -2.92 -3.37
N LYS A 56 -11.93 -2.88 -2.30
CA LYS A 56 -11.97 -1.86 -1.24
C LYS A 56 -10.58 -1.36 -0.95
N LEU A 57 -10.47 -0.10 -0.54
CA LEU A 57 -9.22 0.52 -0.12
C LEU A 57 -9.13 0.52 1.40
N MET A 58 -7.99 0.12 1.97
CA MET A 58 -7.70 0.32 3.39
C MET A 58 -6.35 1.02 3.52
N ASP A 59 -6.33 2.24 4.03
CA ASP A 59 -5.09 2.96 4.31
C ASP A 59 -4.62 2.71 5.74
N ILE A 60 -3.47 2.05 5.88
CA ILE A 60 -2.85 1.77 7.18
C ILE A 60 -2.08 2.99 7.70
N SER A 61 -1.50 3.78 6.80
CA SER A 61 -0.70 4.96 7.12
C SER A 61 -1.52 6.22 7.38
N ARG A 62 -2.77 6.26 6.88
CA ARG A 62 -3.65 7.44 6.84
C ARG A 62 -3.04 8.63 6.09
N ASN A 63 -2.24 8.34 5.07
CA ASN A 63 -1.59 9.34 4.23
C ASN A 63 -2.34 9.57 2.91
N THR A 64 -3.42 8.85 2.67
CA THR A 64 -4.24 8.98 1.47
C THR A 64 -5.14 10.21 1.62
N VAL A 65 -4.75 11.30 0.98
CA VAL A 65 -5.51 12.56 0.97
C VAL A 65 -6.46 12.62 -0.24
N GLN A 66 -6.19 11.83 -1.28
CA GLN A 66 -6.89 11.87 -2.57
C GLN A 66 -7.75 10.62 -2.78
N PRO A 67 -8.92 10.73 -3.43
CA PRO A 67 -9.73 9.57 -3.81
C PRO A 67 -8.97 8.63 -4.75
N VAL A 68 -9.08 7.31 -4.53
CA VAL A 68 -8.49 6.30 -5.40
C VAL A 68 -9.55 5.79 -6.37
N TYR A 69 -9.26 5.89 -7.67
CA TYR A 69 -10.16 5.45 -8.73
C TYR A 69 -9.79 4.04 -9.20
N PHE A 70 -10.83 3.25 -9.50
CA PHE A 70 -10.73 2.01 -10.25
C PHE A 70 -11.61 2.15 -11.49
N GLY A 71 -10.98 2.28 -12.67
CA GLY A 71 -11.71 2.64 -13.88
C GLY A 71 -12.35 4.01 -13.74
N ASN A 72 -13.69 4.07 -13.77
CA ASN A 72 -14.46 5.31 -13.64
C ASN A 72 -15.05 5.51 -12.23
N ASP A 73 -14.96 4.51 -11.35
CA ASP A 73 -15.58 4.52 -10.04
C ASP A 73 -14.56 4.78 -8.93
N ILE A 74 -15.00 5.44 -7.85
CA ILE A 74 -14.19 5.65 -6.65
C ILE A 74 -14.25 4.38 -5.80
N ILE A 75 -13.09 3.86 -5.41
CA ILE A 75 -13.00 2.71 -4.52
C ILE A 75 -13.43 3.14 -3.12
N GLU A 76 -14.36 2.40 -2.51
CA GLU A 76 -14.78 2.60 -1.13
C GLU A 76 -13.60 2.37 -0.17
N GLU A 77 -13.36 3.33 0.72
CA GLU A 77 -12.40 3.20 1.80
C GLU A 77 -13.03 2.50 3.02
N VAL A 78 -12.35 1.49 3.56
CA VAL A 78 -12.79 0.71 4.71
C VAL A 78 -11.75 0.77 5.84
N GLY A 79 -12.22 0.86 7.08
CA GLY A 79 -11.34 0.89 8.27
C GLY A 79 -10.91 -0.49 8.77
N GLU A 80 -11.58 -1.54 8.29
CA GLU A 80 -11.34 -2.94 8.65
C GLU A 80 -11.50 -3.85 7.43
N PHE A 81 -10.63 -4.85 7.33
CA PHE A 81 -10.70 -5.85 6.26
C PHE A 81 -10.31 -7.21 6.81
N THR A 82 -11.04 -8.28 6.44
CA THR A 82 -10.66 -9.64 6.83
C THR A 82 -9.92 -10.32 5.68
N TYR A 83 -8.63 -10.56 5.85
CA TYR A 83 -7.82 -11.29 4.90
C TYR A 83 -7.47 -12.68 5.45
N LEU A 84 -7.92 -13.74 4.76
CA LEU A 84 -7.69 -15.14 5.13
C LEU A 84 -8.03 -15.47 6.60
N GLY A 85 -9.06 -14.81 7.13
CA GLY A 85 -9.52 -15.00 8.52
C GLY A 85 -8.84 -14.11 9.56
N CYS A 86 -7.81 -13.34 9.18
CA CYS A 86 -7.20 -12.32 10.03
C CYS A 86 -7.85 -10.96 9.78
N MET A 87 -8.30 -10.31 10.85
CA MET A 87 -8.85 -8.96 10.81
C MET A 87 -7.72 -7.92 10.79
N LEU A 88 -7.61 -7.21 9.68
CA LEU A 88 -6.78 -6.03 9.51
C LEU A 88 -7.59 -4.79 9.88
N SER A 89 -6.93 -3.77 10.42
CA SER A 89 -7.54 -2.47 10.67
C SER A 89 -6.50 -1.36 10.61
N ASN A 90 -6.91 -0.19 10.14
CA ASN A 90 -6.12 1.06 10.06
C ASN A 90 -5.82 1.73 11.42
N THR A 91 -6.21 1.10 12.52
CA THR A 91 -6.04 1.62 13.89
C THR A 91 -5.27 0.63 14.74
N ASN A 92 -5.88 -0.52 15.04
CA ASN A 92 -5.31 -1.51 15.94
C ASN A 92 -5.80 -2.94 15.61
N GLY A 93 -5.52 -3.36 14.37
CA GLY A 93 -6.04 -4.63 13.80
C GLY A 93 -5.72 -5.85 14.65
N THR A 94 -4.47 -5.98 15.11
CA THR A 94 -4.03 -7.14 15.92
C THR A 94 -4.82 -7.30 17.20
N ALA A 95 -5.04 -6.23 17.97
CA ALA A 95 -5.76 -6.32 19.22
C ALA A 95 -7.25 -6.64 19.00
N LYS A 96 -7.86 -6.10 17.93
CA LYS A 96 -9.23 -6.43 17.53
C LYS A 96 -9.35 -7.89 17.09
N ASP A 97 -8.42 -8.37 16.27
CA ASP A 97 -8.37 -9.75 15.80
C ASP A 97 -8.24 -10.74 16.97
N ILE A 98 -7.30 -10.51 17.89
CA ILE A 98 -7.10 -11.35 19.08
C ILE A 98 -8.40 -11.44 19.89
N ARG A 99 -9.04 -10.30 20.19
CA ARG A 99 -10.31 -10.28 20.93
C ARG A 99 -11.40 -11.03 20.18
N ALA A 100 -11.52 -10.83 18.87
CA ALA A 100 -12.51 -11.51 18.04
C ALA A 100 -12.29 -13.04 18.04
N ARG A 101 -11.05 -13.50 17.92
CA ARG A 101 -10.69 -14.93 17.96
C ARG A 101 -10.94 -15.55 19.32
N ILE A 102 -10.59 -14.86 20.41
CA ILE A 102 -10.90 -15.30 21.78
C ILE A 102 -12.42 -15.40 21.97
N SER A 103 -13.18 -14.41 21.53
CA SER A 103 -14.65 -14.42 21.65
C SER A 103 -15.28 -15.59 20.89
N LYS A 104 -14.81 -15.88 19.68
CA LYS A 104 -15.27 -17.03 18.88
C LYS A 104 -14.96 -18.35 19.57
N ALA A 105 -13.75 -18.50 20.12
CA ALA A 105 -13.36 -19.70 20.86
C ALA A 105 -14.21 -19.88 22.13
N ARG A 106 -14.45 -18.82 22.90
CA ARG A 106 -15.34 -18.86 24.07
C ARG A 106 -16.76 -19.28 23.67
N TYR A 107 -17.31 -18.73 22.60
CA TYR A 107 -18.65 -19.12 22.14
C TYR A 107 -18.75 -20.59 21.70
N ALA A 108 -17.69 -21.15 21.13
CA ALA A 108 -17.69 -22.52 20.63
C ALA A 108 -17.42 -23.58 21.72
N PHE A 109 -16.67 -23.22 22.77
CA PHE A 109 -16.12 -24.18 23.75
C PHE A 109 -16.51 -23.90 25.21
N CYS A 110 -17.21 -22.80 25.52
CA CYS A 110 -17.73 -22.50 26.86
C CYS A 110 -19.23 -22.76 26.94
#